data_AF-A0A0U5C6X8-F1
#
_entry.id   AF-A0A0U5C6X8-F1
#
_cell.length_a   1.000
_cell.length_b   1.000
_cell.length_c   1.000
_cell.angle_alpha   90.00
_cell.angle_beta   90.00
_cell.angle_gamma   90.00
#
_symmetry.space_group_name_H-M   'P 1'
#
loop_
_entity.id
_entity.type
_entity.pdbx_description
1 polymer ?
#
loop_
_entity_poly.entity_id
_entity_poly.type
_entity_poly.pdbx_seq_one_letter_code
_entity_poly.pdbx_strand_id
1 'polypeptide(L)'
;MGIKKAAALFLSLVLLLGSAPTASAAVEAKNKKAYEQLKTSVHEHLTNRDTNFKLVFQGPGVYKIEGLVKQALEEIYNQDQYLYHSMESYQIGAKIERNNKVTLFFTMEYQTTAQQEAYVTAQVKKITASIIKPGMNAHEKVRAIHDYIVSTVAYDESLSRYSAYDALKSGTTVCNGYAQLANRLLAQAGVENQIISGDASSGTGETEPHAWNLVKLDGKWYHLDCTWDDPVPDKKGSVEYMYYNLSDNQMKADHTWKTGKFPRASTSYVQTLAALRIKDAKRSAFYEDMEAKIQEGAALRQELRSMEKGKK
;
A
#
# COMPACT_ATOMS: atom_id res chain seq x y z
N MET A 1 14.64 5.51 0.15
CA MET A 1 15.18 4.14 0.36
C MET A 1 14.02 3.14 0.34
N GLY A 2 13.88 2.35 -0.71
CA GLY A 2 12.85 1.32 -0.75
C GLY A 2 13.04 0.34 0.36
N ILE A 3 11.94 -0.07 0.96
CA ILE A 3 11.94 -1.15 1.94
C ILE A 3 12.39 -2.40 1.19
N LYS A 4 13.71 -2.60 1.04
CA LYS A 4 14.32 -3.88 0.74
C LYS A 4 14.04 -4.72 1.97
N LYS A 5 12.85 -5.33 2.00
CA LYS A 5 12.49 -6.27 3.05
C LYS A 5 13.53 -7.38 3.03
N ALA A 6 14.32 -7.49 4.09
CA ALA A 6 15.20 -8.62 4.26
C ALA A 6 14.31 -9.85 4.47
N ALA A 7 14.29 -10.72 3.47
CA ALA A 7 13.56 -11.98 3.49
C ALA A 7 14.57 -13.11 3.39
N ALA A 8 14.63 -13.98 4.40
CA ALA A 8 15.48 -15.16 4.40
C ALA A 8 14.65 -16.41 4.70
N LEU A 9 14.79 -17.43 3.86
CA LEU A 9 14.22 -18.76 4.10
C LEU A 9 15.36 -19.75 4.29
N PHE A 10 15.39 -20.42 5.43
CA PHE A 10 16.38 -21.46 5.72
C PHE A 10 15.72 -22.82 5.82
N LEU A 11 16.17 -23.79 5.01
CA LEU A 11 15.77 -25.19 5.11
C LEU A 11 16.83 -25.98 5.88
N SER A 12 16.45 -26.55 7.02
CA SER A 12 17.22 -27.61 7.68
C SER A 12 16.68 -28.97 7.23
N LEU A 13 17.52 -29.74 6.53
CA LEU A 13 17.12 -30.99 5.88
C LEU A 13 17.56 -32.20 6.72
N VAL A 14 16.60 -33.06 7.09
CA VAL A 14 16.87 -34.44 7.50
C VAL A 14 16.42 -35.32 6.33
N LEU A 15 17.38 -35.77 5.51
CA LEU A 15 17.15 -36.59 4.33
C LEU A 15 16.82 -38.04 4.71
N LEU A 16 15.62 -38.50 4.34
CA LEU A 16 15.37 -39.91 4.03
C LEU A 16 14.46 -39.95 2.79
N LEU A 17 15.00 -40.50 1.71
CA LEU A 17 14.39 -40.59 0.38
C LEU A 17 13.12 -41.45 0.42
N GLY A 18 11.99 -40.85 0.07
CA GLY A 18 10.74 -41.55 -0.28
C GLY A 18 10.29 -41.09 -1.66
N SER A 19 9.85 -42.03 -2.50
CA SER A 19 9.40 -41.76 -3.87
C SER A 19 8.17 -40.85 -3.91
N ALA A 20 8.13 -39.95 -4.89
CA ALA A 20 6.99 -39.07 -5.11
C ALA A 20 5.78 -39.88 -5.62
N PRO A 21 4.62 -39.86 -4.94
CA PRO A 21 3.42 -40.51 -5.45
C PRO A 21 2.84 -39.73 -6.64
N THR A 22 2.27 -40.43 -7.61
CA THR A 22 1.48 -39.85 -8.70
C THR A 22 0.19 -39.23 -8.12
N ALA A 23 -0.12 -37.98 -8.50
CA ALA A 23 -1.24 -37.24 -7.90
C ALA A 23 -2.58 -37.67 -8.48
N SER A 24 -3.54 -38.02 -7.61
CA SER A 24 -4.96 -38.23 -7.95
C SER A 24 -5.78 -36.97 -7.64
N ALA A 25 -6.99 -36.82 -8.20
CA ALA A 25 -7.88 -35.70 -7.92
C ALA A 25 -8.17 -35.50 -6.41
N ALA A 26 -8.23 -36.59 -5.63
CA ALA A 26 -8.39 -36.54 -4.17
C ALA A 26 -7.13 -35.99 -3.45
N VAL A 27 -5.95 -36.25 -4.00
CA VAL A 27 -4.68 -35.70 -3.51
C VAL A 27 -4.57 -34.20 -3.83
N GLU A 28 -5.00 -33.79 -5.02
CA GLU A 28 -5.05 -32.38 -5.43
C GLU A 28 -6.02 -31.55 -4.56
N ALA A 29 -7.22 -32.07 -4.29
CA ALA A 29 -8.20 -31.41 -3.43
C ALA A 29 -7.68 -31.22 -1.99
N LYS A 30 -6.99 -32.24 -1.44
CA LYS A 30 -6.34 -32.14 -0.12
C LYS A 30 -5.21 -31.11 -0.11
N ASN A 31 -4.39 -31.06 -1.17
CA ASN A 31 -3.34 -30.05 -1.30
C ASN A 31 -3.90 -28.63 -1.32
N LYS A 32 -4.99 -28.39 -2.06
CA LYS A 32 -5.65 -27.09 -2.10
C LYS A 32 -6.14 -26.67 -0.72
N LYS A 33 -6.83 -27.56 0.01
CA LYS A 33 -7.33 -27.26 1.36
C LYS A 33 -6.20 -26.93 2.34
N ALA A 34 -5.11 -27.72 2.32
CA ALA A 34 -3.97 -27.49 3.19
C ALA A 34 -3.26 -26.15 2.87
N TYR A 35 -3.17 -25.79 1.59
CA TYR A 35 -2.63 -24.51 1.16
C TYR A 35 -3.48 -23.32 1.64
N GLU A 36 -4.81 -23.38 1.47
CA GLU A 36 -5.71 -22.32 1.94
C GLU A 36 -5.66 -22.15 3.47
N GLN A 37 -5.53 -23.26 4.21
CA GLN A 37 -5.33 -23.22 5.66
C GLN A 37 -4.00 -22.54 6.03
N LEU A 38 -2.90 -22.91 5.37
CA LEU A 38 -1.60 -22.25 5.56
C LEU A 38 -1.71 -20.74 5.32
N LYS A 39 -2.27 -20.34 4.18
CA LYS A 39 -2.43 -18.92 3.81
C LYS A 39 -3.27 -18.16 4.83
N THR A 40 -4.40 -18.74 5.26
CA THR A 40 -5.29 -18.12 6.25
C THR A 40 -4.60 -17.95 7.60
N SER A 41 -3.89 -18.98 8.08
CA SER A 41 -3.17 -18.91 9.35
C SER A 41 -2.00 -17.93 9.32
N VAL A 42 -1.24 -17.88 8.20
CA VAL A 42 -0.20 -16.86 8.03
C VAL A 42 -0.83 -15.47 8.07
N HIS A 43 -1.89 -15.22 7.31
CA HIS A 43 -2.59 -13.94 7.31
C HIS A 43 -3.03 -13.52 8.71
N GLU A 44 -3.66 -14.41 9.47
CA GLU A 44 -4.13 -14.15 10.84
C GLU A 44 -2.98 -13.73 11.78
N HIS A 45 -1.87 -14.46 11.79
CA HIS A 45 -0.70 -14.12 12.61
C HIS A 45 -0.09 -12.77 12.22
N LEU A 46 -0.01 -12.48 10.91
CA LEU A 46 0.49 -11.20 10.41
C LEU A 46 -0.44 -10.04 10.81
N THR A 47 -1.76 -10.22 10.70
CA THR A 47 -2.77 -9.25 11.17
C THR A 47 -2.63 -8.98 12.67
N ASN A 48 -2.36 -10.01 13.48
CA ASN A 48 -2.19 -9.89 14.92
C ASN A 48 -0.83 -9.28 15.34
N ARG A 49 0.09 -9.03 14.39
CA ARG A 49 1.47 -8.60 14.64
C ARG A 49 2.26 -9.61 15.48
N ASP A 50 1.98 -10.89 15.31
CA ASP A 50 2.75 -11.94 15.97
C ASP A 50 4.18 -11.95 15.41
N THR A 51 5.16 -11.83 16.30
CA THR A 51 6.59 -11.76 15.91
C THR A 51 7.23 -13.12 15.78
N ASN A 52 6.72 -14.13 16.49
CA ASN A 52 7.25 -15.49 16.45
C ASN A 52 6.10 -16.50 16.52
N PHE A 53 5.94 -17.30 15.48
CA PHE A 53 4.90 -18.33 15.44
C PHE A 53 5.33 -19.55 14.63
N LYS A 54 4.64 -20.67 14.85
CA LYS A 54 4.89 -21.92 14.15
C LYS A 54 3.63 -22.42 13.47
N LEU A 55 3.76 -22.95 12.26
CA LEU A 55 2.67 -23.58 11.53
C LEU A 55 3.08 -24.98 11.09
N VAL A 56 2.13 -25.91 11.11
CA VAL A 56 2.35 -27.27 10.63
C VAL A 56 1.63 -27.44 9.31
N PHE A 57 2.39 -27.71 8.25
CA PHE A 57 1.87 -28.10 6.95
C PHE A 57 1.99 -29.60 6.80
N GLN A 58 0.88 -30.30 6.57
CA GLN A 58 0.89 -31.73 6.27
C GLN A 58 0.17 -31.99 4.95
N GLY A 59 0.92 -32.52 3.98
CA GLY A 59 0.39 -32.81 2.66
C GLY A 59 1.51 -33.14 1.65
N PRO A 60 1.18 -33.81 0.53
CA PRO A 60 2.18 -34.24 -0.44
C PRO A 60 3.05 -33.10 -0.98
N GLY A 61 2.61 -31.83 -0.93
CA GLY A 61 3.37 -30.65 -1.36
C GLY A 61 4.57 -30.24 -0.48
N VAL A 62 4.94 -31.01 0.55
CA VAL A 62 6.07 -30.73 1.47
C VAL A 62 7.38 -30.38 0.75
N TYR A 63 7.68 -31.07 -0.35
CA TYR A 63 8.90 -30.84 -1.13
C TYR A 63 8.89 -29.50 -1.91
N LYS A 64 7.74 -28.83 -2.00
CA LYS A 64 7.55 -27.49 -2.61
C LYS A 64 7.19 -26.42 -1.58
N ILE A 65 7.40 -26.67 -0.28
CA ILE A 65 6.91 -25.78 0.77
C ILE A 65 7.43 -24.34 0.65
N GLU A 66 8.67 -24.16 0.20
CA GLU A 66 9.21 -22.83 -0.09
C GLU A 66 8.35 -22.05 -1.10
N GLY A 67 8.01 -22.68 -2.23
CA GLY A 67 7.18 -22.06 -3.27
C GLY A 67 5.77 -21.77 -2.77
N LEU A 68 5.19 -22.68 -1.99
CA LEU A 68 3.86 -22.48 -1.40
C LEU A 68 3.84 -21.32 -0.40
N VAL A 69 4.85 -21.21 0.46
CA VAL A 69 4.96 -20.09 1.42
C VAL A 69 5.15 -18.76 0.68
N LYS A 70 6.01 -18.72 -0.34
CA LYS A 70 6.19 -17.53 -1.19
C LYS A 70 4.89 -17.12 -1.87
N GLN A 71 4.18 -18.07 -2.47
CA GLN A 71 2.89 -17.84 -3.10
C GLN A 71 1.86 -17.33 -2.08
N ALA A 72 1.77 -17.93 -0.90
CA ALA A 72 0.85 -17.48 0.16
C ALA A 72 1.13 -16.03 0.59
N LEU A 73 2.40 -15.66 0.78
CA LEU A 73 2.78 -14.29 1.12
C LEU A 73 2.48 -13.30 -0.01
N GLU A 74 2.68 -13.68 -1.27
CA GLU A 74 2.32 -12.86 -2.44
C GLU A 74 0.81 -12.65 -2.55
N GLU A 75 0.02 -13.70 -2.36
CA GLU A 75 -1.44 -13.62 -2.35
C GLU A 75 -1.97 -12.77 -1.19
N ILE A 76 -1.41 -12.93 0.01
CA ILE A 76 -1.72 -12.09 1.18
C ILE A 76 -1.42 -10.63 0.86
N TYR A 77 -0.27 -10.34 0.28
CA TYR A 77 0.08 -8.97 -0.10
C TYR A 77 -0.88 -8.38 -1.14
N ASN A 78 -1.30 -9.16 -2.13
CA ASN A 78 -2.27 -8.68 -3.13
C ASN A 78 -3.65 -8.40 -2.50
N GLN A 79 -3.99 -9.11 -1.42
CA GLN A 79 -5.24 -8.93 -0.68
C GLN A 79 -5.16 -7.79 0.35
N ASP A 80 -4.04 -7.64 1.04
CA ASP A 80 -3.82 -6.69 2.13
C ASP A 80 -2.47 -5.98 1.94
N GLN A 81 -2.47 -4.94 1.11
CA GLN A 81 -1.26 -4.16 0.85
C GLN A 81 -0.82 -3.42 2.13
N TYR A 82 -1.74 -3.00 3.00
CA TYR A 82 -1.40 -2.32 4.25
C TYR A 82 -0.53 -3.23 5.13
N LEU A 83 -0.95 -4.48 5.31
CA LEU A 83 -0.20 -5.45 6.09
C LEU A 83 1.21 -5.66 5.52
N TYR A 84 1.32 -5.81 4.19
CA TYR A 84 2.63 -5.89 3.55
C TYR A 84 3.47 -4.65 3.84
N HIS A 85 2.93 -3.45 3.64
CA HIS A 85 3.67 -2.22 3.87
C HIS A 85 4.03 -1.98 5.34
N SER A 86 3.39 -2.68 6.29
CA SER A 86 3.67 -2.61 7.73
C SER A 86 4.80 -3.54 8.21
N MET A 87 5.20 -4.53 7.40
CA MET A 87 6.31 -5.43 7.72
C MET A 87 7.67 -4.80 7.40
N GLU A 88 8.69 -5.00 8.23
CA GLU A 88 10.06 -4.55 7.96
C GLU A 88 10.90 -5.67 7.35
N SER A 89 10.93 -6.81 8.04
CA SER A 89 11.70 -7.97 7.63
C SER A 89 11.01 -9.25 8.08
N TYR A 90 11.44 -10.39 7.52
CA TYR A 90 11.02 -11.68 8.02
C TYR A 90 12.05 -12.78 7.75
N GLN A 91 12.07 -13.75 8.66
CA GLN A 91 12.80 -14.99 8.52
C GLN A 91 11.84 -16.15 8.65
N ILE A 92 11.99 -17.12 7.76
CA ILE A 92 11.20 -18.35 7.81
C ILE A 92 12.17 -19.52 7.87
N GLY A 93 11.99 -20.37 8.88
CA GLY A 93 12.67 -21.65 9.01
C GLY A 93 11.72 -22.78 8.64
N ALA A 94 12.24 -23.85 8.06
CA ALA A 94 11.47 -25.06 7.82
C ALA A 94 12.20 -26.30 8.37
N LYS A 95 11.45 -27.11 9.12
CA LYS A 95 11.85 -28.45 9.57
C LYS A 95 10.97 -29.49 8.88
N ILE A 96 11.55 -30.24 7.98
CA ILE A 96 10.88 -31.37 7.31
C ILE A 96 10.84 -32.56 8.26
N GLU A 97 9.68 -33.20 8.36
CA GLU A 97 9.39 -34.33 9.24
C GLU A 97 8.84 -35.52 8.45
N ARG A 98 8.73 -36.68 9.11
CA ARG A 98 8.13 -37.89 8.53
C ARG A 98 6.65 -37.66 8.17
N ASN A 99 6.12 -38.52 7.30
CA ASN A 99 4.70 -38.54 6.89
C ASN A 99 4.23 -37.28 6.17
N ASN A 100 5.07 -36.72 5.29
CA ASN A 100 4.76 -35.51 4.51
C ASN A 100 4.32 -34.35 5.41
N LYS A 101 5.12 -34.06 6.43
CA LYS A 101 4.85 -32.99 7.38
C LYS A 101 6.04 -32.02 7.42
N VAL A 102 5.75 -30.72 7.48
CA VAL A 102 6.74 -29.65 7.70
C VAL A 102 6.25 -28.78 8.84
N THR A 103 7.13 -28.48 9.78
CA THR A 103 6.94 -27.39 10.72
C THR A 103 7.67 -26.16 10.19
N LEU A 104 6.91 -25.09 9.97
CA LEU A 104 7.39 -23.77 9.59
C LEU A 104 7.55 -22.91 10.85
N PHE A 105 8.64 -22.16 10.93
CA PHE A 105 8.94 -21.22 12.00
C PHE A 105 9.03 -19.84 11.38
N PHE A 106 8.21 -18.91 11.83
CA PHE A 106 8.20 -17.54 11.34
C PHE A 106 8.76 -16.63 12.41
N THR A 107 9.68 -15.76 12.01
CA THR A 107 10.17 -14.63 12.79
C THR A 107 9.92 -13.37 11.98
N MET A 108 9.11 -12.46 12.50
CA MET A 108 8.60 -11.29 11.81
C MET A 108 9.04 -10.01 12.54
N GLU A 109 9.44 -9.01 11.76
CA GLU A 109 9.65 -7.65 12.24
C GLU A 109 8.64 -6.72 11.58
N TYR A 110 8.03 -5.83 12.37
CA TYR A 110 7.00 -4.91 11.93
C TYR A 110 7.37 -3.49 12.33
N GLN A 111 6.92 -2.52 11.53
CA GLN A 111 7.06 -1.09 11.82
C GLN A 111 6.23 -0.66 13.03
N THR A 112 5.21 -1.45 13.38
CA THR A 112 4.30 -1.16 14.50
C THR A 112 3.97 -2.42 15.27
N THR A 113 3.84 -2.26 16.59
CA THR A 113 3.27 -3.26 17.49
C THR A 113 1.74 -3.34 17.37
N ALA A 114 1.12 -4.42 17.87
CA ALA A 114 -0.34 -4.55 17.92
C ALA A 114 -1.02 -3.38 18.69
N GLN A 115 -0.37 -2.85 19.73
CA GLN A 115 -0.89 -1.72 20.50
C GLN A 115 -0.86 -0.41 19.70
N GLN A 116 0.22 -0.16 18.95
CA GLN A 116 0.32 0.98 18.04
C GLN A 116 -0.70 0.88 16.89
N GLU A 117 -0.93 -0.33 16.37
CA GLU A 117 -1.95 -0.58 15.34
C GLU A 117 -3.38 -0.34 15.87
N ALA A 118 -3.66 -0.73 17.12
CA ALA A 118 -4.92 -0.39 17.78
C ALA A 118 -5.09 1.14 17.95
N TYR A 119 -4.00 1.86 18.26
CA TYR A 119 -4.01 3.33 18.29
C TYR A 119 -4.33 3.92 16.91
N VAL A 120 -3.67 3.46 15.84
CA VAL A 120 -3.96 3.90 14.47
C VAL A 120 -5.42 3.68 14.12
N THR A 121 -5.96 2.50 14.42
CA THR A 121 -7.37 2.16 14.20
C THR A 121 -8.32 3.15 14.91
N ALA A 122 -8.05 3.46 16.17
CA ALA A 122 -8.85 4.40 16.94
C ALA A 122 -8.78 5.83 16.39
N GLN A 123 -7.59 6.31 16.01
CA GLN A 123 -7.41 7.64 15.42
C GLN A 123 -8.07 7.75 14.05
N VAL A 124 -7.91 6.75 13.19
CA VAL A 124 -8.55 6.69 11.85
C VAL A 124 -10.07 6.83 11.99
N LYS A 125 -10.70 6.12 12.93
CA LYS A 125 -12.13 6.24 13.22
C LYS A 125 -12.50 7.65 13.70
N LYS A 126 -11.70 8.24 14.59
CA LYS A 126 -11.94 9.60 15.12
C LYS A 126 -11.81 10.67 14.04
N ILE A 127 -10.76 10.59 13.23
CA ILE A 127 -10.46 11.55 12.16
C ILE A 127 -11.53 11.47 11.09
N THR A 128 -11.85 10.27 10.59
CA THR A 128 -12.91 10.12 9.57
C THR A 128 -14.27 10.63 10.08
N ALA A 129 -14.62 10.40 11.34
CA ALA A 129 -15.83 10.97 11.94
C ALA A 129 -15.81 12.52 12.00
N SER A 130 -14.63 13.15 12.09
CA SER A 130 -14.52 14.60 12.12
C SER A 130 -14.53 15.23 10.72
N ILE A 131 -13.83 14.63 9.74
CA ILE A 131 -13.65 15.22 8.40
C ILE A 131 -14.72 14.79 7.39
N ILE A 132 -15.34 13.61 7.56
CA ILE A 132 -16.36 13.10 6.63
C ILE A 132 -17.75 13.46 7.15
N LYS A 133 -18.51 14.20 6.35
CA LYS A 133 -19.87 14.65 6.67
C LYS A 133 -20.94 13.80 5.97
N PRO A 134 -22.14 13.64 6.57
CA PRO A 134 -23.27 13.00 5.88
C PRO A 134 -23.53 13.67 4.52
N GLY A 135 -23.74 12.86 3.49
CA GLY A 135 -24.00 13.35 2.14
C GLY A 135 -22.76 13.59 1.28
N MET A 136 -21.54 13.48 1.80
CA MET A 136 -20.33 13.55 0.96
C MET A 136 -20.26 12.36 0.00
N ASN A 137 -20.01 12.65 -1.27
CA ASN A 137 -19.70 11.64 -2.28
C ASN A 137 -18.23 11.17 -2.17
N ALA A 138 -17.85 10.16 -2.95
CA ALA A 138 -16.49 9.62 -2.89
C ALA A 138 -15.40 10.67 -3.21
N HIS A 139 -15.66 11.60 -4.14
CA HIS A 139 -14.72 12.65 -4.51
C HIS A 139 -14.47 13.67 -3.39
N GLU A 140 -15.55 14.08 -2.70
CA GLU A 140 -15.48 14.96 -1.53
C GLU A 140 -14.73 14.28 -0.38
N LYS A 141 -14.97 12.98 -0.17
CA LYS A 141 -14.26 12.19 0.84
C LYS A 141 -12.76 12.09 0.57
N VAL A 142 -12.36 11.76 -0.67
CA VAL A 142 -10.94 11.68 -1.05
C VAL A 142 -10.25 13.01 -0.82
N ARG A 143 -10.87 14.13 -1.24
CA ARG A 143 -10.32 15.46 -1.00
C ARG A 143 -10.16 15.76 0.50
N ALA A 144 -11.21 15.54 1.30
CA ALA A 144 -11.16 15.81 2.73
C ALA A 144 -10.04 15.01 3.43
N ILE A 145 -9.82 13.75 3.02
CA ILE A 145 -8.75 12.89 3.56
C ILE A 145 -7.37 13.36 3.10
N HIS A 146 -7.21 13.64 1.80
CA HIS A 146 -5.98 14.18 1.24
C HIS A 146 -5.57 15.47 1.96
N ASP A 147 -6.48 16.46 2.00
CA ASP A 147 -6.22 17.77 2.60
C ASP A 147 -5.90 17.64 4.09
N TYR A 148 -6.56 16.71 4.80
CA TYR A 148 -6.23 16.41 6.20
C TYR A 148 -4.79 15.89 6.33
N ILE A 149 -4.39 14.91 5.52
CA ILE A 149 -3.05 14.31 5.62
C ILE A 149 -1.99 15.36 5.32
N VAL A 150 -2.08 16.02 4.16
CA VAL A 150 -1.11 17.00 3.69
C VAL A 150 -0.99 18.19 4.64
N SER A 151 -2.08 18.61 5.29
CA SER A 151 -2.03 19.73 6.24
C SER A 151 -1.58 19.37 7.66
N THR A 152 -1.43 18.08 7.99
CA THR A 152 -1.19 17.61 9.38
C THR A 152 0.05 16.72 9.54
N VAL A 153 0.61 16.22 8.45
CA VAL A 153 1.79 15.38 8.42
C VAL A 153 2.90 16.11 7.67
N ALA A 154 4.12 16.01 8.19
CA ALA A 154 5.34 16.61 7.67
C ALA A 154 6.31 15.53 7.18
N TYR A 155 7.03 15.77 6.08
CA TYR A 155 7.96 14.77 5.56
C TYR A 155 9.15 14.55 6.52
N ASP A 156 9.44 13.29 6.86
CA ASP A 156 10.57 12.96 7.71
C ASP A 156 11.89 12.92 6.92
N GLU A 157 12.57 14.05 6.81
CA GLU A 157 13.89 14.16 6.15
C GLU A 157 14.97 13.32 6.84
N SER A 158 14.78 12.90 8.11
CA SER A 158 15.73 12.01 8.80
C SER A 158 15.61 10.55 8.38
N LEU A 159 14.55 10.19 7.65
CA LEU A 159 14.26 8.83 7.19
C LEU A 159 14.24 7.81 8.35
N SER A 160 13.57 8.15 9.46
CA SER A 160 13.48 7.31 10.66
C SER A 160 12.06 6.88 11.02
N ARG A 161 11.04 7.50 10.40
CA ARG A 161 9.61 7.29 10.67
C ARG A 161 8.91 6.76 9.43
N TYR A 162 8.31 5.57 9.51
CA TYR A 162 7.87 4.82 8.32
C TYR A 162 6.41 4.42 8.33
N SER A 163 5.68 4.66 9.42
CA SER A 163 4.35 4.09 9.64
C SER A 163 3.24 5.13 9.74
N ALA A 164 2.00 4.69 9.52
CA ALA A 164 0.83 5.51 9.85
C ALA A 164 0.76 5.88 11.34
N TYR A 165 1.35 5.07 12.23
CA TYR A 165 1.48 5.41 13.65
C TYR A 165 2.37 6.64 13.83
N ASP A 166 3.51 6.71 13.16
CA ASP A 166 4.41 7.86 13.23
C ASP A 166 3.75 9.12 12.66
N ALA A 167 3.06 8.99 11.53
CA ALA A 167 2.27 10.07 10.95
C ALA A 167 1.25 10.63 11.96
N LEU A 168 0.50 9.76 12.64
CA LEU A 168 -0.56 10.16 13.57
C LEU A 168 -0.05 10.58 14.95
N LYS A 169 1.07 10.04 15.41
CA LYS A 169 1.59 10.27 16.76
C LYS A 169 2.56 11.43 16.83
N SER A 170 3.47 11.51 15.85
CA SER A 170 4.50 12.57 15.76
C SER A 170 4.16 13.65 14.73
N GLY A 171 3.20 13.42 13.83
CA GLY A 171 2.93 14.36 12.75
C GLY A 171 3.99 14.33 11.66
N THR A 172 4.81 13.27 11.58
CA THR A 172 5.88 13.17 10.58
C THR A 172 6.19 11.72 10.22
N THR A 173 6.47 11.46 8.94
CA THR A 173 6.81 10.15 8.38
C THR A 173 7.43 10.29 6.99
N VAL A 174 8.03 9.23 6.45
CA VAL A 174 8.35 9.11 5.02
C VAL A 174 7.15 8.58 4.22
N CYS A 175 7.30 8.49 2.89
CA CYS A 175 6.28 8.09 1.92
C CYS A 175 5.45 6.86 2.31
N ASN A 176 6.07 5.82 2.91
CA ASN A 176 5.36 4.62 3.33
C ASN A 176 4.28 4.92 4.39
N GLY A 177 4.55 5.83 5.35
CA GLY A 177 3.57 6.19 6.37
C GLY A 177 2.45 7.08 5.82
N TYR A 178 2.74 7.97 4.86
CA TYR A 178 1.70 8.71 4.12
C TYR A 178 0.76 7.74 3.41
N ALA A 179 1.33 6.81 2.63
CA ALA A 179 0.55 5.86 1.85
C ALA A 179 -0.29 4.92 2.74
N GLN A 180 0.26 4.49 3.88
CA GLN A 180 -0.47 3.73 4.90
C GLN A 180 -1.61 4.53 5.53
N LEU A 181 -1.37 5.78 5.93
CA LEU A 181 -2.39 6.61 6.56
C LEU A 181 -3.54 6.93 5.59
N ALA A 182 -3.21 7.31 4.36
CA ALA A 182 -4.18 7.52 3.30
C ALA A 182 -5.03 6.26 3.06
N ASN A 183 -4.38 5.09 2.94
CA ASN A 183 -5.09 3.83 2.73
C ASN A 183 -6.13 3.56 3.83
N ARG A 184 -5.76 3.78 5.09
CA ARG A 184 -6.61 3.52 6.24
C ARG A 184 -7.77 4.50 6.36
N LEU A 185 -7.51 5.79 6.15
CA LEU A 185 -8.57 6.82 6.17
C LEU A 185 -9.56 6.62 5.01
N LEU A 186 -9.06 6.31 3.81
CA LEU A 186 -9.88 6.04 2.63
C LEU A 186 -10.75 4.79 2.81
N ALA A 187 -10.16 3.68 3.28
CA ALA A 187 -10.88 2.45 3.57
C ALA A 187 -11.98 2.67 4.63
N GLN A 188 -11.65 3.39 5.72
CA GLN A 188 -12.60 3.73 6.77
C GLN A 188 -13.76 4.63 6.25
N ALA A 189 -13.50 5.48 5.24
CA ALA A 189 -14.52 6.30 4.60
C ALA A 189 -15.35 5.57 3.52
N GLY A 190 -15.06 4.29 3.28
CA GLY A 190 -15.71 3.45 2.28
C GLY A 190 -15.22 3.69 0.85
N VAL A 191 -13.99 4.21 0.69
CA VAL A 191 -13.34 4.41 -0.62
C VAL A 191 -12.38 3.27 -0.89
N GLU A 192 -12.68 2.47 -1.92
CA GLU A 192 -11.80 1.40 -2.40
C GLU A 192 -10.48 1.98 -2.87
N ASN A 193 -9.37 1.46 -2.34
CA ASN A 193 -8.04 1.98 -2.60
C ASN A 193 -6.97 0.88 -2.40
N GLN A 194 -5.77 1.09 -2.94
CA GLN A 194 -4.62 0.20 -2.80
C GLN A 194 -3.36 1.00 -2.51
N ILE A 195 -2.43 0.44 -1.72
CA ILE A 195 -1.06 0.95 -1.65
C ILE A 195 -0.27 0.33 -2.80
N ILE A 196 0.49 1.17 -3.50
CA ILE A 196 1.38 0.78 -4.59
C ILE A 196 2.77 1.32 -4.31
N SER A 197 3.78 0.59 -4.77
CA SER A 197 5.18 0.98 -4.66
C SER A 197 5.92 0.78 -5.97
N GLY A 198 6.99 1.54 -6.11
CA GLY A 198 7.90 1.49 -7.23
C GLY A 198 9.04 2.47 -7.00
N ASP A 199 9.45 3.18 -8.04
CA ASP A 199 10.49 4.19 -7.95
C ASP A 199 9.93 5.55 -8.39
N ALA A 200 10.41 6.62 -7.77
CA ALA A 200 10.08 7.99 -8.12
C ALA A 200 11.37 8.79 -8.33
N SER A 201 11.45 9.50 -9.46
CA SER A 201 12.59 10.32 -9.83
C SER A 201 12.29 11.77 -9.49
N SER A 202 13.00 12.30 -8.51
CA SER A 202 12.94 13.72 -8.22
C SER A 202 13.55 14.52 -9.36
N GLY A 203 13.24 15.81 -9.37
CA GLY A 203 13.73 16.74 -10.37
C GLY A 203 15.25 16.90 -10.47
N THR A 204 15.99 16.52 -9.44
CA THR A 204 17.46 16.52 -9.42
C THR A 204 18.06 15.30 -10.14
N GLY A 205 17.22 14.35 -10.58
CA GLY A 205 17.62 13.10 -11.23
C GLY A 205 17.87 11.96 -10.24
N GLU A 206 17.71 12.21 -8.94
CA GLU A 206 17.77 11.17 -7.91
C GLU A 206 16.50 10.32 -7.99
N THR A 207 16.68 9.01 -8.16
CA THR A 207 15.59 8.05 -8.17
C THR A 207 15.63 7.27 -6.88
N GLU A 208 14.53 7.30 -6.15
CA GLU A 208 14.38 6.54 -4.92
C GLU A 208 13.13 5.68 -4.95
N PRO A 209 13.12 4.56 -4.21
CA PRO A 209 11.90 3.80 -4.15
C PRO A 209 10.87 4.50 -3.27
N HIS A 210 9.63 4.45 -3.73
CA HIS A 210 8.53 5.28 -3.26
C HIS A 210 7.25 4.46 -3.10
N ALA A 211 6.35 4.95 -2.24
CA ALA A 211 5.04 4.35 -2.00
C ALA A 211 3.95 5.42 -2.00
N TRP A 212 2.85 5.15 -2.69
CA TRP A 212 1.69 6.03 -2.82
C TRP A 212 0.41 5.20 -2.96
N ASN A 213 -0.73 5.82 -3.28
CA ASN A 213 -2.02 5.15 -3.35
C ASN A 213 -2.63 5.13 -4.76
N LEU A 214 -3.42 4.10 -5.03
CA LEU A 214 -4.44 4.10 -6.07
C LEU A 214 -5.80 4.22 -5.40
N VAL A 215 -6.66 5.10 -5.90
CA VAL A 215 -8.03 5.31 -5.38
C VAL A 215 -9.05 5.05 -6.48
N LYS A 216 -10.16 4.41 -6.15
CA LYS A 216 -11.23 4.11 -7.09
C LYS A 216 -12.42 5.05 -6.89
N LEU A 217 -12.71 5.83 -7.92
CA LEU A 217 -13.81 6.80 -7.96
C LEU A 217 -14.68 6.50 -9.18
N ASP A 218 -15.97 6.26 -8.95
CA ASP A 218 -16.95 5.93 -9.99
C ASP A 218 -16.49 4.83 -10.97
N GLY A 219 -15.87 3.78 -10.43
CA GLY A 219 -15.36 2.63 -11.18
C GLY A 219 -14.04 2.86 -11.91
N LYS A 220 -13.43 4.04 -11.79
CA LYS A 220 -12.15 4.40 -12.40
C LYS A 220 -11.06 4.54 -11.34
N TRP A 221 -9.85 4.11 -11.66
CA TRP A 221 -8.69 4.21 -10.78
C TRP A 221 -7.89 5.48 -11.07
N TYR A 222 -7.29 6.06 -10.03
CA TYR A 222 -6.42 7.24 -10.09
C TYR A 222 -5.28 7.11 -9.08
N HIS A 223 -4.12 7.66 -9.43
CA HIS A 223 -2.97 7.77 -8.53
C HIS A 223 -3.15 8.95 -7.58
N LEU A 224 -2.96 8.71 -6.29
CA LEU A 224 -2.98 9.72 -5.24
C LEU A 224 -1.68 9.60 -4.44
N ASP A 225 -0.87 10.66 -4.44
CA ASP A 225 0.38 10.70 -3.69
C ASP A 225 0.40 11.90 -2.74
N CYS A 226 -0.04 11.66 -1.50
CA CYS A 226 -0.03 12.68 -0.46
C CYS A 226 1.39 13.10 -0.04
N THR A 227 2.42 12.32 -0.37
CA THR A 227 3.81 12.68 -0.03
C THR A 227 4.31 13.78 -0.94
N TRP A 228 4.07 13.65 -2.25
CA TRP A 228 4.51 14.65 -3.24
C TRP A 228 3.50 15.79 -3.43
N ASP A 229 2.36 15.74 -2.74
CA ASP A 229 1.44 16.87 -2.52
C ASP A 229 1.74 17.64 -1.22
N ASP A 230 2.69 17.16 -0.40
CA ASP A 230 3.19 17.86 0.78
C ASP A 230 4.29 18.87 0.40
N PRO A 231 4.06 20.19 0.58
CA PRO A 231 5.00 21.20 0.11
C PRO A 231 6.28 21.24 0.95
N VAL A 232 7.43 20.82 0.44
CA VAL A 232 8.72 20.94 1.14
C VAL A 232 9.46 22.23 0.73
N PRO A 233 9.89 23.12 1.67
CA PRO A 233 9.76 23.02 3.12
C PRO A 233 8.31 23.26 3.59
N ASP A 234 7.87 22.44 4.54
CA ASP A 234 6.48 22.37 5.01
C ASP A 234 5.93 23.73 5.41
N LYS A 235 4.90 24.17 4.69
CA LYS A 235 4.12 25.36 5.02
C LYS A 235 2.85 24.91 5.71
N LYS A 236 2.83 25.02 7.04
CA LYS A 236 1.66 24.65 7.86
C LYS A 236 0.36 25.19 7.27
N GLY A 237 -0.54 24.29 6.89
CA GLY A 237 -1.86 24.62 6.32
C GLY A 237 -1.89 24.83 4.81
N SER A 238 -0.77 24.68 4.11
CA SER A 238 -0.71 24.63 2.65
C SER A 238 -0.97 23.21 2.16
N VAL A 239 -1.73 23.06 1.08
CA VAL A 239 -2.05 21.77 0.47
C VAL A 239 -1.86 21.92 -1.03
N GLU A 240 -0.97 21.13 -1.61
CA GLU A 240 -0.76 21.11 -3.06
C GLU A 240 -1.57 19.98 -3.71
N TYR A 241 -1.77 20.06 -5.02
CA TYR A 241 -2.54 19.08 -5.81
C TYR A 241 -1.77 18.65 -7.07
N MET A 242 -0.46 18.55 -6.91
CA MET A 242 0.47 18.08 -7.92
C MET A 242 0.25 16.60 -8.26
N TYR A 243 0.06 15.72 -7.29
CA TYR A 243 -0.09 14.27 -7.49
C TYR A 243 -1.47 13.76 -7.06
N TYR A 244 -2.46 14.65 -7.11
CA TYR A 244 -3.85 14.35 -6.82
C TYR A 244 -4.58 13.72 -8.01
N ASN A 245 -5.02 12.46 -7.84
CA ASN A 245 -5.82 11.69 -8.79
C ASN A 245 -5.28 11.67 -10.24
N LEU A 246 -3.99 11.46 -10.41
CA LEU A 246 -3.37 11.37 -11.73
C LEU A 246 -3.73 10.08 -12.48
N SER A 247 -3.73 10.15 -13.81
CA SER A 247 -3.76 8.97 -14.68
C SER A 247 -2.38 8.30 -14.77
N ASP A 248 -2.33 7.03 -15.21
CA ASP A 248 -1.10 6.29 -15.50
C ASP A 248 -0.15 7.12 -16.38
N ASN A 249 -0.69 7.80 -17.40
CA ASN A 249 0.10 8.59 -18.36
C ASN A 249 0.75 9.82 -17.70
N GLN A 250 0.06 10.45 -16.75
CA GLN A 250 0.59 11.60 -16.02
C GLN A 250 1.63 11.15 -14.98
N MET A 251 1.32 10.08 -14.24
CA MET A 251 2.17 9.56 -13.17
C MET A 251 3.48 8.95 -13.71
N LYS A 252 3.46 8.31 -14.88
CA LYS A 252 4.65 7.71 -15.53
C LYS A 252 5.77 8.68 -15.88
N ALA A 253 5.53 9.98 -15.79
CA ALA A 253 6.52 10.95 -16.20
C ALA A 253 7.68 11.09 -15.20
N ASP A 254 7.50 10.67 -13.95
CA ASP A 254 8.52 10.61 -12.89
C ASP A 254 8.38 9.40 -11.97
N HIS A 255 7.28 8.66 -12.03
CA HIS A 255 7.11 7.41 -11.30
C HIS A 255 7.16 6.19 -12.19
N THR A 256 7.71 5.09 -11.67
CA THR A 256 7.68 3.78 -12.31
C THR A 256 7.15 2.74 -11.34
N TRP A 257 6.39 1.76 -11.84
CA TRP A 257 5.86 0.65 -11.05
C TRP A 257 5.67 -0.58 -11.91
N LYS A 258 5.51 -1.76 -11.29
CA LYS A 258 5.26 -3.01 -12.01
C LYS A 258 3.85 -3.02 -12.61
N THR A 259 3.74 -2.64 -13.89
CA THR A 259 2.48 -2.71 -14.63
C THR A 259 1.94 -4.14 -14.72
N GLY A 260 0.61 -4.29 -14.84
CA GLY A 260 -0.08 -5.59 -14.86
C GLY A 260 -0.35 -6.19 -13.48
N LYS A 261 0.30 -5.69 -12.43
CA LYS A 261 0.04 -6.06 -11.04
C LYS A 261 -1.07 -5.25 -10.37
N PHE A 262 -1.28 -4.03 -10.84
CA PHE A 262 -2.25 -3.09 -10.26
C PHE A 262 -3.30 -2.66 -11.31
N PRO A 263 -4.49 -2.22 -10.88
CA PRO A 263 -5.49 -1.64 -11.76
C PRO A 263 -4.95 -0.44 -12.55
N ARG A 264 -5.47 -0.22 -13.76
CA ARG A 264 -5.01 0.86 -14.65
C ARG A 264 -5.78 2.16 -14.39
N ALA A 265 -5.07 3.25 -14.19
CA ALA A 265 -5.64 4.60 -14.12
C ALA A 265 -5.66 5.24 -15.52
N SER A 266 -6.56 4.78 -16.41
CA SER A 266 -6.52 5.16 -17.83
C SER A 266 -7.29 6.43 -18.18
N THR A 267 -7.97 7.07 -17.22
CA THR A 267 -8.80 8.26 -17.47
C THR A 267 -8.20 9.49 -16.80
N SER A 268 -8.17 10.63 -17.50
CA SER A 268 -7.82 11.90 -16.87
C SER A 268 -8.89 12.30 -15.86
N TYR A 269 -8.48 12.69 -14.66
CA TYR A 269 -9.42 13.11 -13.64
C TYR A 269 -10.10 14.45 -13.97
N VAL A 270 -9.44 15.36 -14.69
CA VAL A 270 -10.06 16.57 -15.24
C VAL A 270 -11.22 16.23 -16.17
N GLN A 271 -11.08 15.23 -17.05
CA GLN A 271 -12.18 14.75 -17.90
C GLN A 271 -13.32 14.14 -17.06
N THR A 272 -12.99 13.53 -15.92
CA THR A 272 -13.97 12.96 -15.00
C THR A 272 -14.76 14.06 -14.30
N LEU A 273 -14.10 15.10 -13.79
CA LEU A 273 -14.72 16.28 -13.21
C LEU A 273 -15.62 17.00 -14.22
N ALA A 274 -15.17 17.15 -15.47
CA ALA A 274 -15.98 17.75 -16.52
C ALA A 274 -17.29 16.99 -16.77
N ALA A 275 -17.25 15.65 -16.80
CA ALA A 275 -18.46 14.83 -16.92
C ALA A 275 -19.36 14.92 -15.67
N LEU A 276 -18.76 15.02 -14.47
CA LEU A 276 -19.49 15.11 -13.21
C LEU A 276 -20.23 16.44 -13.04
N ARG A 277 -19.67 17.57 -13.51
CA ARG A 277 -20.38 18.86 -13.51
C ARG A 277 -21.73 18.81 -14.22
N ILE A 278 -21.81 18.05 -15.31
CA ILE A 278 -23.04 17.87 -16.09
C ILE A 278 -24.01 16.92 -15.35
N LYS A 279 -23.48 15.84 -14.75
CA LYS A 279 -24.30 14.79 -14.13
C LYS A 279 -24.79 15.10 -12.72
N ASP A 280 -24.03 15.88 -11.95
CA ASP A 280 -24.33 16.27 -10.58
C ASP A 280 -24.16 17.78 -10.39
N ALA A 281 -25.11 18.53 -10.98
CA ALA A 281 -25.12 19.99 -10.93
C ALA A 281 -25.12 20.56 -9.49
N LYS A 282 -25.62 19.80 -8.50
CA LYS A 282 -25.60 20.21 -7.08
C LYS A 282 -24.18 20.37 -6.54
N ARG A 283 -23.20 19.70 -7.13
CA ARG A 283 -21.78 19.74 -6.75
C ARG A 283 -20.91 20.42 -7.81
N SER A 284 -21.46 21.13 -8.79
CA SER A 284 -20.67 21.76 -9.86
C SER A 284 -19.56 22.65 -9.32
N ALA A 285 -19.87 23.51 -8.34
CA ALA A 285 -18.89 24.39 -7.71
C ALA A 285 -17.73 23.62 -7.05
N PHE A 286 -18.02 22.48 -6.42
CA PHE A 286 -16.97 21.62 -5.87
C PHE A 286 -16.07 21.05 -6.97
N TYR A 287 -16.64 20.58 -8.08
CA TYR A 287 -15.86 20.02 -9.18
C TYR A 287 -15.03 21.08 -9.92
N GLU A 288 -15.54 22.31 -10.05
CA GLU A 288 -14.84 23.45 -10.63
C GLU A 288 -13.63 23.86 -9.78
N ASP A 289 -13.81 24.00 -8.47
CA ASP A 289 -12.71 24.27 -7.53
C ASP A 289 -11.64 23.17 -7.58
N MET A 290 -12.07 21.91 -7.68
CA MET A 290 -11.16 20.77 -7.78
C MET A 290 -10.37 20.79 -9.10
N GLU A 291 -11.03 21.07 -10.23
CA GLU A 291 -10.36 21.20 -11.52
C GLU A 291 -9.31 22.32 -11.51
N ALA A 292 -9.65 23.48 -10.93
CA ALA A 292 -8.74 24.61 -10.80
C ALA A 292 -7.46 24.24 -10.01
N LYS A 293 -7.61 23.57 -8.87
CA LYS A 293 -6.50 23.11 -8.03
C LYS A 293 -5.57 22.13 -8.75
N ILE A 294 -6.14 21.18 -9.49
CA ILE A 294 -5.34 20.23 -10.29
C ILE A 294 -4.59 20.94 -11.41
N GLN A 295 -5.23 21.91 -12.05
CA GLN A 295 -4.59 22.68 -13.13
C GLN A 295 -3.44 23.53 -12.59
N GLU A 296 -3.62 24.17 -11.43
CA GLU A 296 -2.54 24.88 -10.72
C GLU A 296 -1.40 23.93 -10.36
N GLY A 297 -1.70 22.78 -9.75
CA GLY A 297 -0.69 21.75 -9.46
C GLY A 297 0.01 21.24 -10.72
N ALA A 298 -0.69 21.12 -11.85
CA ALA A 298 -0.11 20.70 -13.12
C ALA A 298 0.86 21.73 -13.69
N ALA A 299 0.52 23.02 -13.57
CA ALA A 299 1.42 24.10 -13.94
C ALA A 299 2.69 24.09 -13.07
N LEU A 300 2.56 23.95 -11.75
CA LEU A 300 3.69 23.86 -10.82
C LEU A 300 4.61 22.67 -11.14
N ARG A 301 4.05 21.47 -11.36
CA ARG A 301 4.84 20.30 -11.78
C ARG A 301 5.60 20.55 -13.09
N GLN A 302 4.96 21.20 -14.05
CA GLN A 302 5.60 21.51 -15.33
C GLN A 302 6.73 22.54 -15.15
N GLU A 303 6.52 23.56 -14.31
CA GLU A 303 7.50 24.59 -14.00
C GLU A 303 8.74 23.98 -13.33
N LEU A 304 8.57 23.18 -12.28
CA LEU A 304 9.64 22.45 -11.59
C LEU A 304 10.50 21.65 -12.59
N ARG A 305 9.84 20.83 -13.42
CA ARG A 305 10.51 20.05 -14.48
C ARG A 305 11.24 20.90 -15.52
N SER A 306 10.75 22.09 -15.80
CA SER A 306 11.39 23.00 -16.76
C SER A 306 12.65 23.67 -16.19
N MET A 307 12.60 24.08 -14.91
CA MET A 307 13.75 24.66 -14.19
C MET A 307 14.90 23.65 -14.07
N GLU A 308 14.59 22.36 -14.00
CA GLU A 308 15.56 21.28 -13.88
C GLU A 308 16.28 20.97 -15.19
N LYS A 309 15.56 21.03 -16.32
CA LYS A 309 16.16 20.86 -17.66
C LYS A 309 17.12 21.99 -18.03
N GLY A 310 16.89 23.20 -17.50
CA GLY A 310 17.77 24.36 -17.70
C GLY A 310 19.04 24.35 -16.84
N LYS A 311 19.18 23.40 -15.89
CA LYS A 311 20.37 23.25 -15.03
C LYS A 311 21.35 22.17 -15.52
N LYS A 312 21.03 21.45 -16.59
CA LYS A 312 21.92 20.47 -17.26
C LYS A 312 22.59 21.11 -18.48
#